data_AF-J4TIQ0-F1
#
_entry.id   AF-J4TIQ0-F1
#
_cell.length_a   1.000
_cell.length_b   1.000
_cell.length_c   1.000
_cell.angle_alpha   90.00
_cell.angle_beta   90.00
_cell.angle_gamma   90.00
#
_symmetry.space_group_name_H-M   'P 1'
#
loop_
_entity.id
_entity.type
_entity.pdbx_description
1 polymer ?
#
loop_
_entity_poly.entity_id
_entity_poly.type
_entity_poly.pdbx_seq_one_letter_code
_entity_poly.pdbx_strand_id
1 'polypeptide(L)'
;MAERADVTEVLLFRHFGSKAGLFDEAVLAPFEGFVSDWASRWQQLRVSGETLDELGREYIDLLYGFLEQNRQLVVALLSARAHHPTTDERLDGLFARLEQTVRDGAARYGLPIRDPTATVRLTFGMVLSAVVHAQILFPAKSPLTRSQIIEEITRYMLYGITDPT
;
A
#
# COMPACT_ATOMS: atom_id res chain seq x y z
N MET A 1 -20.37 -23.13 -26.80
CA MET A 1 -19.70 -22.07 -26.01
C MET A 1 -20.35 -21.90 -24.64
N ALA A 2 -21.68 -22.02 -24.50
CA ALA A 2 -22.36 -21.93 -23.20
C ALA A 2 -22.03 -23.09 -22.21
N GLU A 3 -22.07 -24.36 -22.64
CA GLU A 3 -21.82 -25.51 -21.74
C GLU A 3 -20.41 -25.53 -21.11
N ARG A 4 -19.38 -25.09 -21.83
CA ARG A 4 -18.00 -25.07 -21.28
C ARG A 4 -17.80 -23.91 -20.30
N ALA A 5 -18.48 -22.79 -20.49
CA ALA A 5 -18.45 -21.67 -19.55
C ALA A 5 -19.20 -22.01 -18.25
N ASP A 6 -20.35 -22.67 -18.37
CA ASP A 6 -21.21 -23.07 -17.25
C ASP A 6 -20.53 -24.09 -16.32
N VAL A 7 -19.85 -25.09 -16.89
CA VAL A 7 -19.07 -26.08 -16.12
C VAL A 7 -17.87 -25.43 -15.41
N THR A 8 -17.26 -24.40 -16.02
CA THR A 8 -16.10 -23.70 -15.43
C THR A 8 -16.54 -22.80 -14.28
N GLU A 9 -17.67 -22.10 -14.40
CA GLU A 9 -18.23 -21.27 -13.34
C GLU A 9 -18.63 -22.12 -12.12
N VAL A 10 -19.31 -23.26 -12.32
CA VAL A 10 -19.71 -24.17 -11.23
C VAL A 10 -18.51 -24.75 -10.47
N LEU A 11 -17.42 -25.10 -11.16
CA LEU A 11 -16.20 -25.61 -10.52
C LEU A 11 -15.45 -24.54 -9.71
N LEU A 12 -15.38 -23.31 -10.23
CA LEU A 12 -14.81 -22.15 -9.55
C LEU A 12 -15.57 -21.84 -8.25
N PHE A 13 -16.91 -21.80 -8.29
CA PHE A 13 -17.73 -21.59 -7.11
C PHE A 13 -17.61 -22.71 -6.06
N ARG A 14 -17.37 -23.95 -6.50
CA ARG A 14 -17.20 -25.09 -5.58
C ARG A 14 -15.88 -25.04 -4.81
N HIS A 15 -14.84 -24.42 -5.38
CA HIS A 15 -13.52 -24.29 -4.75
C HIS A 15 -13.40 -23.05 -3.88
N PHE A 16 -14.02 -21.93 -4.30
CA PHE A 16 -13.97 -20.65 -3.58
C PHE A 16 -15.23 -20.32 -2.78
N GLY A 17 -16.23 -21.21 -2.80
CA GLY A 17 -17.48 -21.13 -2.01
C GLY A 17 -18.50 -20.07 -2.47
N SER A 18 -18.03 -18.89 -2.92
CA SER A 18 -18.87 -17.79 -3.41
C SER A 18 -18.11 -16.83 -4.33
N LYS A 19 -18.83 -15.93 -5.03
CA LYS A 19 -18.25 -14.85 -5.85
C LYS A 19 -17.40 -13.90 -5.00
N ALA A 20 -17.75 -13.74 -3.72
CA ALA A 20 -16.98 -13.00 -2.73
C ALA A 20 -15.66 -13.70 -2.37
N GLY A 21 -15.68 -15.03 -2.17
CA GLY A 21 -14.46 -15.81 -1.90
C GLY A 21 -13.51 -15.84 -3.10
N LEU A 22 -14.05 -15.82 -4.31
CA LEU A 22 -13.25 -15.74 -5.54
C LEU A 22 -12.60 -14.37 -5.72
N PHE A 23 -13.27 -13.30 -5.28
CA PHE A 23 -12.71 -11.95 -5.24
C PHE A 23 -11.61 -11.81 -4.19
N ASP A 24 -11.85 -12.31 -2.97
CA ASP A 24 -10.88 -12.30 -1.87
C ASP A 24 -9.59 -13.03 -2.28
N GLU A 25 -9.67 -14.13 -3.03
CA GLU A 25 -8.49 -14.83 -3.54
C GLU A 25 -7.86 -14.16 -4.77
N ALA A 26 -8.66 -13.59 -5.68
CA ALA A 26 -8.12 -13.02 -6.92
C ALA A 26 -7.56 -11.59 -6.76
N VAL A 27 -7.99 -10.84 -5.74
CA VAL A 27 -7.64 -9.42 -5.56
C VAL A 27 -6.87 -9.17 -4.28
N LEU A 28 -7.34 -9.71 -3.16
CA LEU A 28 -6.76 -9.43 -1.85
C LEU A 28 -5.49 -10.26 -1.58
N ALA A 29 -5.46 -11.53 -1.98
CA ALA A 29 -4.25 -12.34 -1.82
C ALA A 29 -3.04 -11.81 -2.62
N PRO A 30 -3.17 -11.37 -3.90
CA PRO A 30 -2.08 -10.70 -4.60
C PRO A 30 -1.64 -9.40 -3.91
N PHE A 31 -2.59 -8.61 -3.41
CA PHE A 31 -2.29 -7.37 -2.68
C PHE A 31 -1.50 -7.65 -1.39
N GLU A 32 -1.88 -8.66 -0.62
CA GLU A 32 -1.13 -9.11 0.57
C GLU A 32 0.27 -9.59 0.22
N GLY A 33 0.42 -10.38 -0.85
CA GLY A 33 1.71 -10.84 -1.35
C GLY A 33 2.63 -9.66 -1.68
N PHE A 34 2.11 -8.65 -2.37
CA PHE A 34 2.93 -7.48 -2.71
C PHE A 34 3.33 -6.62 -1.51
N VAL A 35 2.46 -6.48 -0.50
CA VAL A 35 2.83 -5.78 0.73
C VAL A 35 3.88 -6.56 1.51
N SER A 36 3.80 -7.89 1.51
CA SER A 36 4.86 -8.75 2.07
C SER A 36 6.19 -8.56 1.33
N ASP A 37 6.16 -8.49 0.00
CA ASP A 37 7.35 -8.23 -0.81
C ASP A 37 7.93 -6.85 -0.53
N TRP A 38 7.09 -5.82 -0.45
CA TRP A 38 7.50 -4.47 -0.08
C TRP A 38 8.16 -4.45 1.31
N ALA A 39 7.56 -5.11 2.31
CA ALA A 39 8.09 -5.17 3.67
C ALA A 39 9.43 -5.93 3.71
N SER A 40 9.54 -7.03 2.95
CA SER A 40 10.80 -7.77 2.80
C SER A 40 11.89 -6.92 2.17
N ARG A 41 11.57 -6.16 1.10
CA ARG A 41 12.52 -5.25 0.45
C ARG A 41 12.98 -4.15 1.39
N TRP A 42 12.07 -3.58 2.17
CA TRP A 42 12.38 -2.60 3.22
C TRP A 42 13.34 -3.18 4.29
N GLN A 43 13.12 -4.41 4.74
CA GLN A 43 14.00 -5.05 5.73
C GLN A 43 15.38 -5.43 5.16
N GLN A 44 15.42 -5.83 3.89
CA GLN A 44 16.64 -6.22 3.17
C GLN A 44 17.47 -5.04 2.68
N LEU A 45 16.86 -3.86 2.59
CA LEU A 45 17.60 -2.64 2.36
C LEU A 45 18.65 -2.50 3.45
N ARG A 46 19.90 -2.75 3.04
CA ARG A 46 21.05 -2.16 3.70
C ARG A 46 20.82 -0.68 3.55
N VAL A 47 20.33 -0.05 4.60
CA VAL A 47 20.20 1.41 4.68
C VAL A 47 21.54 1.99 4.25
N SER A 48 21.57 2.40 2.99
CA SER A 48 22.70 3.07 2.35
C SER A 48 22.54 4.57 2.46
N GLY A 49 21.36 5.04 2.90
CA GLY A 49 21.13 6.41 3.28
C GLY A 49 21.89 6.73 4.56
N GLU A 50 22.76 7.73 4.48
CA GLU A 50 23.48 8.27 5.64
C GLU A 50 22.56 9.17 6.48
N THR A 51 21.38 9.55 5.95
CA THR A 51 20.44 10.51 6.56
C THR A 51 18.98 10.03 6.65
N LEU A 52 18.21 10.65 7.54
CA LEU A 52 16.77 10.42 7.73
C LEU A 52 15.95 10.73 6.46
N ASP A 53 16.35 11.75 5.72
CA ASP A 53 15.70 12.15 4.46
C ASP A 53 15.81 11.08 3.38
N GLU A 54 16.99 10.47 3.23
CA GLU A 54 17.21 9.39 2.26
C GLU A 54 16.39 8.15 2.60
N LEU A 55 16.34 7.79 3.89
CA LEU A 55 15.50 6.72 4.42
C LEU A 55 14.02 6.96 4.15
N GLY A 56 13.53 8.16 4.45
CA GLY A 56 12.15 8.54 4.20
C GLY A 56 11.81 8.50 2.72
N ARG A 57 12.72 9.01 1.86
CA ARG A 57 12.52 9.03 0.41
C ARG A 57 12.44 7.63 -0.18
N GLU A 58 13.32 6.74 0.24
CA GLU A 58 13.33 5.36 -0.22
C GLU A 58 12.06 4.61 0.20
N TYR A 59 11.62 4.81 1.45
CA TYR A 59 10.34 4.28 1.94
C TYR A 59 9.17 4.73 1.05
N ILE A 60 9.07 6.04 0.76
CA ILE A 60 7.99 6.59 -0.06
C ILE A 60 8.10 6.14 -1.52
N ASP A 61 9.29 6.10 -2.12
CA ASP A 61 9.45 5.67 -3.53
C ASP A 61 9.05 4.20 -3.72
N LEU A 62 9.43 3.32 -2.79
CA LEU A 62 9.01 1.92 -2.80
C LEU A 62 7.49 1.79 -2.68
N LEU A 63 6.87 2.52 -1.74
CA LEU A 63 5.42 2.48 -1.53
C LEU A 63 4.65 3.06 -2.72
N TYR A 64 5.12 4.18 -3.27
CA TYR A 64 4.53 4.83 -4.44
C TYR A 64 4.63 3.93 -5.67
N GLY A 65 5.82 3.41 -5.97
CA GLY A 65 6.03 2.47 -7.07
C GLY A 65 5.16 1.23 -6.96
N PHE A 66 5.03 0.67 -5.75
CA PHE A 66 4.14 -0.46 -5.48
C PHE A 66 2.67 -0.13 -5.82
N LEU A 67 2.12 0.95 -5.26
CA LEU A 67 0.72 1.30 -5.49
C LEU A 67 0.47 1.71 -6.95
N GLU A 68 1.42 2.37 -7.59
CA GLU A 68 1.33 2.79 -9.00
C GLU A 68 1.27 1.59 -9.94
N GLN A 69 2.18 0.62 -9.77
CA GLN A 69 2.21 -0.62 -10.56
C GLN A 69 0.93 -1.43 -10.40
N ASN A 70 0.29 -1.37 -9.23
CA ASN A 70 -0.90 -2.15 -8.88
C ASN A 70 -2.20 -1.33 -8.85
N ARG A 71 -2.20 -0.12 -9.43
CA ARG A 71 -3.30 0.86 -9.28
C ARG A 71 -4.68 0.29 -9.62
N GLN A 72 -4.79 -0.51 -10.69
CA GLN A 72 -6.07 -1.09 -11.11
C GLN A 72 -6.60 -2.09 -10.09
N LEU A 73 -5.72 -2.92 -9.52
CA LEU A 73 -6.07 -3.89 -8.48
C LEU A 73 -6.52 -3.17 -7.20
N VAL A 74 -5.82 -2.11 -6.83
CA VAL A 74 -6.16 -1.27 -5.67
C VAL A 74 -7.54 -0.61 -5.85
N VAL A 75 -7.85 -0.09 -7.05
CA VAL A 75 -9.18 0.48 -7.35
C VAL A 75 -10.28 -0.60 -7.27
N ALA A 76 -10.02 -1.79 -7.81
CA ALA A 76 -10.94 -2.91 -7.71
C ALA A 76 -11.20 -3.32 -6.25
N LEU A 77 -10.15 -3.38 -5.43
CA LEU A 77 -10.23 -3.66 -4.00
C LEU A 77 -11.08 -2.63 -3.26
N LEU A 78 -10.83 -1.34 -3.48
CA LEU A 78 -11.59 -0.25 -2.85
C LEU A 78 -13.07 -0.26 -3.25
N SER A 79 -13.37 -0.62 -4.50
CA SER A 79 -14.73 -0.66 -5.02
C SER A 79 -15.52 -1.85 -4.47
N ALA A 80 -14.87 -3.01 -4.33
CA ALA A 80 -15.52 -4.22 -3.83
C ALA A 80 -15.69 -4.24 -2.31
N ARG A 81 -14.81 -3.55 -1.57
CA ARG A 81 -14.87 -3.43 -0.09
C ARG A 81 -16.24 -3.00 0.42
N ALA A 82 -16.98 -2.17 -0.32
CA ALA A 82 -18.34 -1.74 0.02
C ALA A 82 -19.35 -2.90 0.18
N HIS A 83 -19.01 -4.10 -0.28
CA HIS A 83 -19.90 -5.26 -0.32
C HIS A 83 -19.34 -6.52 0.40
N HIS A 84 -18.13 -6.46 0.99
CA HIS A 84 -17.43 -7.64 1.51
C HIS A 84 -16.77 -7.39 2.90
N PRO A 85 -17.43 -7.82 4.01
CA PRO A 85 -16.91 -7.62 5.37
C PRO A 85 -15.58 -8.34 5.67
N THR A 86 -15.33 -9.50 5.03
CA THR A 86 -14.09 -10.28 5.18
C THR A 86 -12.87 -9.52 4.65
N THR A 87 -13.07 -8.57 3.74
CA THR A 87 -12.02 -7.69 3.23
C THR A 87 -11.49 -6.74 4.30
N ASP A 88 -12.32 -6.26 5.23
CA ASP A 88 -11.92 -5.33 6.29
C ASP A 88 -10.96 -6.00 7.30
N GLU A 89 -11.29 -7.21 7.77
CA GLU A 89 -10.45 -7.94 8.75
C GLU A 89 -9.04 -8.25 8.21
N ARG A 90 -8.95 -8.64 6.94
CA ARG A 90 -7.68 -8.93 6.28
C ARG A 90 -6.85 -7.65 6.04
N LEU A 91 -7.50 -6.55 5.66
CA LEU A 91 -6.85 -5.24 5.56
C LEU A 91 -6.32 -4.75 6.91
N ASP A 92 -7.07 -4.95 8.00
CA ASP A 92 -6.61 -4.63 9.35
C ASP A 92 -5.35 -5.42 9.74
N GLY A 93 -5.34 -6.73 9.45
CA GLY A 93 -4.17 -7.58 9.67
C GLY A 93 -2.94 -7.13 8.85
N LEU A 94 -3.18 -6.66 7.62
CA LEU A 94 -2.14 -6.11 6.75
C LEU A 94 -1.54 -4.81 7.32
N PHE A 95 -2.38 -3.88 7.74
CA PHE A 95 -1.93 -2.62 8.35
C PHE A 95 -1.18 -2.85 9.66
N ALA A 96 -1.62 -3.82 10.47
CA ALA A 96 -0.90 -4.20 11.69
C ALA A 96 0.52 -4.72 11.38
N ARG A 97 0.69 -5.52 10.31
CA ARG A 97 2.03 -6.00 9.88
C ARG A 97 2.92 -4.85 9.36
N LEU A 98 2.36 -3.94 8.57
CA LEU A 98 3.07 -2.75 8.10
C LEU A 98 3.53 -1.87 9.27
N GLU A 99 2.64 -1.68 10.25
CA GLU A 99 2.94 -0.94 11.46
C GLU A 99 4.08 -1.59 12.26
N GLN A 100 4.05 -2.91 12.44
CA GLN A 100 5.13 -3.62 13.11
C GLN A 100 6.46 -3.47 12.35
N THR A 101 6.43 -3.56 11.02
CA THR A 101 7.63 -3.38 10.17
C THR A 101 8.25 -1.99 10.34
N VAL A 102 7.41 -0.95 10.42
CA VAL A 102 7.87 0.43 10.66
C VAL A 102 8.41 0.59 12.08
N ARG A 103 7.75 0.00 13.10
CA ARG A 103 8.24 0.01 14.49
C ARG A 103 9.62 -0.63 14.61
N ASP A 104 9.80 -1.80 13.98
CA ASP A 104 11.08 -2.52 13.98
C ASP A 104 12.18 -1.72 13.28
N GLY A 105 11.86 -1.11 12.14
CA GLY A 105 12.77 -0.21 11.43
C GLY A 105 13.15 1.01 12.28
N ALA A 106 12.17 1.67 12.88
CA ALA A 106 12.39 2.84 13.73
C ALA A 106 13.30 2.53 14.92
N ALA A 107 13.06 1.40 15.61
CA ALA A 107 13.91 0.94 16.70
C ALA A 107 15.33 0.63 16.22
N ARG A 108 15.48 -0.03 15.06
CA ARG A 108 16.78 -0.38 14.48
C ARG A 108 17.62 0.84 14.08
N TYR A 109 16.99 1.90 13.57
CA TYR A 109 17.66 3.10 13.06
C TYR A 109 17.59 4.31 14.01
N GLY A 110 17.00 4.15 15.19
CA GLY A 110 16.86 5.24 16.17
C GLY A 110 15.96 6.39 15.69
N LEU A 111 14.94 6.09 14.88
CA LEU A 111 14.07 7.10 14.29
C LEU A 111 13.10 7.67 15.34
N PRO A 112 12.93 9.00 15.43
CA PRO A 112 12.06 9.64 16.42
C PRO A 112 10.59 9.59 15.99
N ILE A 113 10.02 8.39 15.80
CA ILE A 113 8.62 8.24 15.40
C ILE A 113 7.71 8.38 16.63
N ARG A 114 6.91 9.46 16.69
CA ARG A 114 5.96 9.72 17.76
C ARG A 114 4.81 8.70 17.83
N ASP A 115 4.16 8.44 16.70
CA ASP A 115 3.02 7.53 16.60
C ASP A 115 3.13 6.67 15.32
N PRO A 116 3.72 5.47 15.42
CA PRO A 116 3.89 4.59 14.27
C PRO A 116 2.57 4.20 13.59
N THR A 117 1.48 4.07 14.36
CA THR A 117 0.14 3.74 13.86
C THR A 117 -0.37 4.83 12.95
N ALA A 118 -0.30 6.09 13.40
CA ALA A 118 -0.72 7.26 12.64
C ALA A 118 0.20 7.51 11.44
N THR A 119 1.52 7.43 11.63
CA THR A 119 2.51 7.59 10.55
C THR A 119 2.23 6.62 9.41
N VAL A 120 2.07 5.33 9.69
CA VAL A 120 1.81 4.32 8.65
C VAL A 120 0.51 4.59 7.92
N ARG A 121 -0.58 4.83 8.66
CA ARG A 121 -1.92 5.01 8.07
C ARG A 121 -2.02 6.29 7.25
N LEU A 122 -1.51 7.40 7.76
CA LEU A 122 -1.57 8.69 7.08
C LEU A 122 -0.63 8.72 5.87
N THR A 123 0.58 8.19 6.00
CA THR A 123 1.51 8.10 4.86
C THR A 123 0.96 7.19 3.77
N PHE A 124 0.43 6.02 4.14
CA PHE A 124 -0.25 5.15 3.18
C PHE A 124 -1.42 5.86 2.50
N GLY A 125 -2.25 6.58 3.26
CA GLY A 125 -3.37 7.36 2.72
C GLY A 125 -2.94 8.45 1.73
N MET A 126 -1.84 9.17 2.03
CA MET A 126 -1.29 10.19 1.13
C MET A 126 -0.83 9.57 -0.20
N VAL A 127 -0.04 8.49 -0.14
CA VAL A 127 0.45 7.82 -1.36
C VAL A 127 -0.69 7.17 -2.13
N LEU A 128 -1.62 6.49 -1.44
CA LEU A 128 -2.82 5.91 -2.05
C LEU A 128 -3.63 6.96 -2.79
N SER A 129 -3.89 8.11 -2.16
CA SER A 129 -4.64 9.19 -2.77
C SER A 129 -3.92 9.74 -4.01
N ALA A 130 -2.62 10.02 -3.89
CA ALA A 130 -1.80 10.53 -4.98
C ALA A 130 -1.80 9.59 -6.20
N VAL A 131 -1.74 8.28 -5.98
CA VAL A 131 -1.71 7.28 -7.04
C VAL A 131 -3.11 7.03 -7.63
N VAL A 132 -4.10 6.72 -6.80
CA VAL A 132 -5.45 6.33 -7.26
C VAL A 132 -6.12 7.49 -7.99
N HIS A 133 -5.97 8.70 -7.45
CA HIS A 133 -6.59 9.91 -7.99
C HIS A 133 -5.62 10.75 -8.84
N ALA A 134 -4.52 10.16 -9.32
CA ALA A 134 -3.49 10.88 -10.07
C ALA A 134 -4.04 11.72 -11.23
N GLN A 135 -5.03 11.22 -11.98
CA GLN A 135 -5.63 11.95 -13.11
C GLN A 135 -6.45 13.18 -12.69
N ILE A 136 -6.95 13.19 -11.45
CA ILE A 136 -7.73 14.29 -10.87
C ILE A 136 -6.78 15.30 -10.21
N LEU A 137 -5.85 14.81 -9.38
CA LEU A 137 -4.92 15.62 -8.60
C LEU A 137 -3.78 16.21 -9.45
N PHE A 138 -3.30 15.46 -10.44
CA PHE A 138 -2.16 15.78 -11.30
C PHE A 138 -2.55 15.60 -12.78
N PRO A 139 -3.38 16.50 -13.34
CA PRO A 139 -3.80 16.40 -14.73
C PRO A 139 -2.61 16.48 -15.70
N ALA A 140 -2.81 16.18 -16.98
CA ALA A 140 -1.72 16.06 -17.97
C ALA A 140 -0.79 17.30 -18.09
N LYS A 141 -1.25 18.49 -17.68
CA LYS A 141 -0.45 19.73 -17.62
C LYS A 141 0.01 20.08 -16.21
N SER A 142 0.02 19.12 -15.29
CA SER A 142 0.48 19.31 -13.92
C SER A 142 1.94 19.75 -13.93
N PRO A 143 2.30 20.78 -13.14
CA PRO A 143 3.70 21.17 -12.98
C PRO A 143 4.49 20.18 -12.10
N LEU A 144 3.80 19.27 -11.40
CA LEU A 144 4.42 18.31 -10.50
C LEU A 144 4.77 17.00 -11.22
N THR A 145 6.05 16.63 -11.16
CA THR A 145 6.56 15.33 -11.60
C THR A 145 6.40 14.26 -10.51
N ARG A 146 6.49 12.98 -10.90
CA ARG A 146 6.51 11.84 -9.95
C ARG A 146 7.55 12.04 -8.84
N SER A 147 8.76 12.46 -9.18
CA SER A 147 9.83 12.67 -8.20
C SER A 147 9.49 13.79 -7.21
N GLN A 148 8.88 14.88 -7.68
CA GLN A 148 8.46 15.98 -6.81
C GLN A 148 7.33 15.55 -5.87
N ILE A 149 6.37 14.75 -6.34
CA ILE A 149 5.30 14.21 -5.50
C ILE A 149 5.89 13.35 -4.37
N ILE A 150 6.82 12.45 -4.69
CA ILE A 150 7.50 11.61 -3.71
C ILE A 150 8.29 12.46 -2.70
N GLU A 151 8.99 13.48 -3.18
CA GLU A 151 9.76 14.38 -2.33
C GLU A 151 8.86 15.15 -1.34
N GLU A 152 7.74 15.71 -1.82
CA GLU A 152 6.80 16.43 -0.95
C GLU A 152 6.11 15.50 0.05
N ILE A 153 5.71 14.28 -0.35
CA ILE A 153 5.14 13.29 0.58
C ILE A 153 6.18 12.87 1.63
N THR A 154 7.44 12.68 1.22
CA THR A 154 8.55 12.39 2.14
C THR A 154 8.69 13.50 3.16
N ARG A 155 8.68 14.76 2.69
CA ARG A 155 8.76 15.94 3.54
C ARG A 155 7.58 15.99 4.53
N TYR A 156 6.35 15.84 4.05
CA TYR A 156 5.16 15.81 4.92
C TYR A 156 5.25 14.73 6.00
N MET A 157 5.72 13.52 5.63
CA MET A 157 5.93 12.45 6.59
C MET A 157 6.99 12.83 7.62
N LEU A 158 8.18 13.26 7.19
CA LEU A 158 9.31 13.54 8.08
C LEU A 158 9.00 14.68 9.06
N TYR A 159 8.43 15.79 8.58
CA TYR A 159 7.98 16.86 9.48
C TYR A 159 6.86 16.41 10.43
N GLY A 160 5.98 15.52 9.97
CA GLY A 160 4.86 15.02 10.78
C GLY A 160 5.27 14.03 11.88
N ILE A 161 6.41 13.34 11.73
CA ILE A 161 6.89 12.37 12.72
C ILE A 161 7.81 13.00 13.77
N THR A 162 8.50 14.09 13.44
CA THR A 162 9.40 14.80 14.35
C THR A 162 8.62 15.70 15.32
N ASP A 163 9.02 15.77 16.59
CA ASP A 163 8.46 16.76 17.51
C ASP A 163 8.82 18.19 17.06
N PRO A 164 7.92 19.18 17.22
CA PRO A 164 8.29 20.58 17.07
C PRO A 164 9.32 20.92 18.16
N THR A 165 10.52 21.31 17.73
CA THR A 165 11.56 21.89 18.59
C THR A 165 11.09 23.18 19.25
#